data_AF-D8EX38-F1
#
_entry.id   AF-D8EX38-F1
#
_cell.length_a   1.000
_cell.length_b   1.000
_cell.length_c   1.000
_cell.angle_alpha   90.00
_cell.angle_beta   90.00
_cell.angle_gamma   90.00
#
_symmetry.space_group_name_H-M   'P 1'
#
loop_
_entity.id
_entity.type
_entity.pdbx_description
1 polymer ?
#
loop_
_entity_poly.entity_id
_entity_poly.type
_entity_poly.pdbx_seq_one_letter_code
_entity_poly.pdbx_strand_id
1 'polypeptide(L)' 'MQLRYPIDLTIEEYNEQKAWEHAELDHCPFHPEGGCDLARHGTYPRKFPEYCLVPRWYCPSAHKTISLL' A
#
# COMPACT_ATOMS: atom_id res chain seq x y z
N MET A 1 -3.19 -9.04 2.00
CA MET A 1 -2.65 -9.29 0.65
C MET A 1 -1.57 -8.27 0.36
N GLN A 2 -0.55 -8.65 -0.41
CA GLN A 2 0.53 -7.76 -0.85
C GLN A 2 0.44 -7.59 -2.36
N LEU A 3 0.47 -6.36 -2.83
CA LEU A 3 0.52 -5.99 -4.25
C LEU A 3 1.83 -5.27 -4.53
N ARG A 4 2.29 -5.34 -5.77
CA ARG A 4 3.44 -4.55 -6.22
C ARG A 4 3.04 -3.07 -6.28
N TYR A 5 3.89 -2.19 -5.75
CA TYR A 5 3.83 -0.75 -5.94
C TYR A 5 4.72 -0.40 -7.14
N PRO A 6 4.18 -0.08 -8.32
CA PRO A 6 4.97 0.07 -9.55
C PRO A 6 5.60 1.47 -9.62
N ILE A 7 6.54 1.74 -8.71
CA ILE A 7 7.35 2.97 -8.70
C ILE A 7 8.77 2.70 -9.20
N ASP A 8 9.38 3.72 -9.78
CA ASP A 8 10.77 3.70 -10.26
C ASP A 8 11.64 4.55 -9.34
N LEU A 9 11.73 4.10 -8.08
CA LEU A 9 12.55 4.72 -7.03
C LEU A 9 13.46 3.66 -6.42
N THR A 10 14.66 4.04 -6.03
CA THR A 10 15.43 3.22 -5.09
C THR A 10 14.77 3.23 -3.71
N ILE A 11 15.19 2.34 -2.82
CA ILE A 11 14.66 2.29 -1.46
C ILE A 11 15.07 3.51 -0.63
N GLU A 12 16.23 4.10 -0.92
CA GLU A 12 16.69 5.36 -0.34
C GLU A 12 15.81 6.52 -0.79
N GLU A 13 15.59 6.67 -2.10
CA GLU A 13 14.71 7.71 -2.66
C GLU A 13 13.27 7.58 -2.14
N TYR A 14 12.76 6.33 -2.07
CA TYR A 14 11.47 6.02 -1.48
C TYR A 14 11.36 6.53 -0.04
N ASN A 15 12.42 6.33 0.76
CA ASN A 15 12.45 6.75 2.16
C ASN A 15 12.61 8.26 2.33
N GLU A 16 13.51 8.88 1.57
CA GLU A 16 13.76 10.32 1.61
C GLU A 16 12.51 11.11 1.20
N GLN A 17 11.82 10.67 0.15
CA GLN A 17 10.60 11.31 -0.36
C GLN A 17 9.35 10.89 0.40
N LYS A 18 9.46 9.98 1.37
CA LYS A 18 8.32 9.37 2.06
C LYS A 18 7.26 8.86 1.09
N ALA A 19 7.67 8.15 0.04
CA ALA A 19 6.79 7.77 -1.06
C ALA A 19 5.58 6.90 -0.65
N TRP A 20 5.60 6.29 0.56
CA TRP A 20 4.41 5.68 1.15
C TRP A 20 3.27 6.66 1.37
N GLU A 21 3.54 7.95 1.61
CA GLU A 21 2.54 9.01 1.85
C GLU A 21 1.73 9.30 0.59
N HIS A 22 2.38 9.19 -0.57
CA HIS A 22 1.85 9.46 -1.91
C HIS A 22 1.30 8.22 -2.62
N ALA A 23 1.39 7.04 -2.01
CA ALA A 23 0.87 5.82 -2.59
C ALA A 23 -0.65 5.84 -2.68
N GLU A 24 -1.15 5.48 -3.86
CA GLU A 24 -2.58 5.41 -4.18
C GLU A 24 -2.96 3.97 -4.57
N LEU A 25 -4.21 3.61 -4.29
CA LEU A 25 -4.80 2.33 -4.68
C LEU A 25 -6.20 2.60 -5.22
N ASP A 26 -6.30 2.74 -6.54
CA ASP A 26 -7.51 3.18 -7.23
C ASP A 26 -8.69 2.19 -7.06
N HIS A 27 -8.36 0.90 -7.06
CA HIS A 27 -9.37 -0.15 -7.04
C HIS A 27 -9.06 -1.20 -5.98
N CYS A 28 -10.13 -1.67 -5.34
CA CYS A 28 -10.02 -2.81 -4.45
C CYS A 28 -9.80 -4.08 -5.28
N PRO A 29 -8.72 -4.83 -5.04
CA PRO A 29 -8.44 -6.05 -5.79
C PRO A 29 -9.45 -7.18 -5.51
N PHE A 30 -10.26 -7.06 -4.46
CA PHE A 30 -11.36 -7.98 -4.16
C PHE A 30 -12.68 -7.58 -4.83
N HIS A 31 -12.82 -6.31 -5.22
CA HIS A 31 -14.02 -5.77 -5.87
C HIS A 31 -13.59 -4.82 -7.00
N PRO A 32 -13.12 -5.35 -8.15
CA PRO A 32 -12.61 -4.53 -9.26
C PRO A 32 -13.66 -3.57 -9.82
N GLU A 33 -14.93 -3.96 -9.79
CA GLU A 33 -16.07 -3.14 -10.21
C GLU A 33 -16.45 -2.05 -9.18
N GLY A 34 -15.78 -2.01 -8.03
CA GLY A 34 -16.09 -1.10 -6.92
C GLY A 34 -17.17 -1.63 -5.99
N GLY A 35 -17.84 -0.72 -5.27
CA GLY A 35 -18.90 -1.06 -4.31
C GLY A 35 -18.40 -1.49 -2.93
N CYS A 36 -17.10 -1.34 -2.65
CA CYS A 36 -16.56 -1.48 -1.31
C CYS A 36 -15.98 -0.17 -0.80
N ASP A 37 -16.08 0.07 0.50
CA ASP A 37 -15.51 1.24 1.19
C ASP A 37 -14.00 1.09 1.42
N LEU A 38 -13.26 0.80 0.34
CA LEU A 38 -11.81 0.70 0.39
C LEU A 38 -11.24 2.01 0.93
N ALA A 39 -10.48 1.92 2.01
CA ALA A 39 -9.91 3.09 2.66
C ALA A 39 -8.45 2.87 3.00
N ARG A 40 -7.69 3.96 3.01
CA ARG A 40 -6.34 3.96 3.56
C ARG A 40 -6.41 3.64 5.05
N HIS A 41 -5.58 2.70 5.49
CA HIS A 41 -5.57 2.18 6.85
C HIS A 41 -4.34 2.60 7.64
N GLY A 42 -3.25 2.97 6.96
CA GLY A 42 -2.03 3.49 7.59
C GLY A 42 -0.78 2.92 6.94
N THR A 43 0.28 2.77 7.73
CA THR A 43 1.54 2.16 7.29
C THR A 43 2.02 1.13 8.31
N TYR A 44 2.99 0.30 7.92
CA TYR A 44 3.73 -0.53 8.87
C TYR A 44 5.23 -0.58 8.49
N PRO A 45 6.13 -0.73 9.45
CA PRO A 45 7.55 -0.84 9.16
C PRO A 45 7.89 -2.23 8.60
N ARG A 46 8.68 -2.25 7.54
CA ARG A 46 9.34 -3.43 7.00
C ARG A 46 10.84 -3.25 7.24
N LYS A 47 11.52 -4.29 7.75
CA LYS A 47 12.94 -4.21 8.16
C LYS A 47 13.93 -4.81 7.16
N PHE A 48 13.46 -5.56 6.17
CA PHE A 48 14.30 -6.31 5.23
C PHE A 48 13.69 -6.24 3.82
N PRO A 49 14.47 -6.06 2.74
CA PRO A 49 15.94 -5.98 2.70
C PRO A 49 16.53 -4.71 3.33
N GLU A 50 15.77 -3.61 3.33
CA GLU A 50 16.09 -2.39 4.06
C GLU A 50 14.86 -1.88 4.81
N TYR A 51 15.07 -0.96 5.76
CA TYR A 51 13.97 -0.38 6.51
C TYR A 51 13.14 0.54 5.62
N CYS A 52 11.82 0.35 5.58
CA CYS A 52 10.88 1.29 4.98
C CYS A 52 9.49 1.19 5.61
N LEU A 53 8.68 2.22 5.43
CA LEU A 53 7.25 2.16 5.74
C LEU A 53 6.47 1.70 4.52
N VAL A 54 5.56 0.74 4.73
CA VAL A 54 4.71 0.17 3.67
C VAL A 54 3.30 0.69 3.84
N PRO A 55 2.70 1.33 2.82
CA PRO A 55 1.33 1.83 2.88
C PRO A 55 0.32 0.69 2.82
N ARG A 56 -0.77 0.85 3.57
CA ARG A 56 -1.79 -0.17 3.78
C ARG A 56 -3.19 0.40 3.59
N TRP A 57 -4.02 -0.39 2.94
CA TRP A 57 -5.46 -0.19 2.80
C TRP A 57 -6.22 -1.30 3.49
N TYR A 58 -7.47 -1.02 3.80
CA TYR A 58 -8.43 -1.98 4.34
C TYR A 58 -9.68 -1.96 3.48
N CYS A 59 -10.15 -3.15 3.12
CA CYS A 59 -11.44 -3.35 2.46
C CYS A 59 -12.44 -3.91 3.49
N PRO A 60 -13.41 -3.11 3.97
CA PRO A 60 -14.41 -3.55 4.92
C PRO A 60 -15.22 -4.74 4.42
N SER A 61 -15.70 -4.72 3.19
CA SER A 61 -16.53 -5.81 2.63
C SER A 61 -15.79 -7.16 2.55
N ALA A 62 -14.47 -7.13 2.36
CA ALA A 62 -13.65 -8.34 2.30
C ALA A 62 -13.01 -8.71 3.65
N HIS A 63 -13.11 -7.83 4.66
CA HIS A 63 -12.43 -7.94 5.95
C HIS A 63 -10.92 -8.21 5.81
N LYS A 64 -10.27 -7.56 4.83
CA LYS A 64 -8.87 -7.82 4.46
C LYS A 64 -8.07 -6.54 4.30
N THR A 65 -6.80 -6.63 4.66
CA THR A 65 -5.80 -5.58 4.41
C THR A 65 -5.09 -5.82 3.08
N ILE A 66 -4.77 -4.73 2.39
CA ILE A 66 -3.94 -4.70 1.17
C ILE A 66 -2.72 -3.83 1.49
N SER A 67 -1.53 -4.26 1.11
CA SER A 67 -0.29 -3.50 1.30
C SER A 67 0.46 -3.39 -0.02
N LEU A 68 1.01 -2.23 -0.33
CA LEU A 68 1.74 -1.99 -1.58
C LEU A 68 3.25 -2.07 -1.31
N LEU A 69 3.93 -3.03 -1.93
CA LEU A 69 5.35 -3.35 -1.75
C LEU A 69 6.20 -2.92 -2.94
#